data_AF-A0RXV5-F1
#
_entry.id   AF-A0RXV5-F1
#
_cell.length_a   1.000
_cell.length_b   1.000
_cell.length_c   1.000
_cell.angle_alpha   90.00
_cell.angle_beta   90.00
_cell.angle_gamma   90.00
#
_symmetry.space_group_name_H-M   'P 1'
#
loop_
_entity.id
_entity.type
_entity.pdbx_description
1 polymer ?
#
loop_
_entity_poly.entity_id
_entity_poly.type
_entity_poly.pdbx_seq_one_letter_code
_entity_poly.pdbx_strand_id
1 'polypeptide(L)'
;MIESSIGPADSRRIRIFYIPDLEDHARWVESLGLIVPPYGAVFTNDETTGRICAGRGSEVVTVPFTRRDELSGTEIRAKIARGGDWRRLVPAGTAGILDDIGAEGRLRGAL
;
A
#
# COMPACT_ATOMS: atom_id res chain seq x y z
N MET A 1 4.59 3.09 9.39
CA MET A 1 4.97 1.88 8.61
C MET A 1 5.78 2.27 7.37
N ILE A 2 5.21 2.98 6.39
CA ILE A 2 5.96 3.38 5.18
C ILE A 2 7.14 4.28 5.52
N GLU A 3 6.90 5.40 6.21
CA GLU A 3 7.95 6.36 6.61
C GLU A 3 9.06 5.71 7.45
N SER A 4 8.68 4.82 8.36
CA SER A 4 9.64 4.07 9.19
C SER A 4 10.45 3.04 8.42
N SER A 5 10.07 2.72 7.17
CA SER A 5 10.68 1.66 6.36
C SER A 5 11.49 2.17 5.15
N ILE A 6 11.46 3.47 4.86
CA ILE A 6 12.19 4.07 3.75
C ILE A 6 13.50 4.70 4.24
N GLY A 7 14.55 4.66 3.40
CA GLY A 7 15.85 5.24 3.74
C GLY A 7 15.88 6.77 3.63
N PRO A 8 16.88 7.45 4.22
CA PRO A 8 17.03 8.91 4.14
C PRO A 8 17.16 9.47 2.71
N ALA A 9 17.66 8.66 1.76
CA ALA A 9 17.75 9.05 0.36
C ALA A 9 16.38 9.03 -0.33
N ASP A 10 15.53 8.06 0.01
CA ASP A 10 14.21 7.87 -0.58
C ASP A 10 13.18 8.83 0.01
N SER A 11 13.31 9.17 1.30
CA SER A 11 12.39 10.10 1.97
C SER A 11 12.36 11.50 1.34
N ARG A 12 13.42 11.90 0.63
CA ARG A 12 13.46 13.16 -0.15
C ARG A 12 12.78 13.07 -1.51
N ARG A 13 12.53 11.86 -2.01
CA ARG A 13 11.95 11.59 -3.33
C ARG A 13 10.51 11.11 -3.25
N ILE A 14 10.05 10.71 -2.08
CA ILE A 14 8.71 10.16 -1.83
C ILE A 14 7.88 11.20 -1.07
N ARG A 15 6.62 11.37 -1.49
CA ARG A 15 5.58 12.05 -0.71
C ARG A 15 4.44 11.08 -0.48
N ILE A 16 3.93 11.04 0.75
CA ILE A 16 2.87 10.12 1.15
C ILE A 16 1.60 10.94 1.39
N PHE A 17 0.51 10.51 0.79
CA PHE A 17 -0.79 11.16 0.91
C PHE A 17 -1.80 10.17 1.47
N TYR A 18 -2.61 10.62 2.42
CA TYR A 18 -3.79 9.88 2.83
C TYR A 18 -4.92 10.16 1.83
N ILE A 19 -5.44 9.10 1.20
CA ILE A 19 -6.57 9.18 0.27
C ILE A 19 -7.75 8.47 0.94
N PRO A 20 -8.82 9.17 1.33
CA PRO A 20 -10.00 8.53 1.88
C PRO A 20 -10.74 7.72 0.80
N ASP A 21 -11.31 6.59 1.19
CA ASP A 21 -12.17 5.83 0.29
C ASP A 21 -13.46 6.61 -0.01
N LEU A 22 -13.95 6.46 -1.25
CA LEU A 22 -15.22 7.02 -1.71
C LEU A 22 -16.09 5.89 -2.24
N GLU A 23 -17.40 6.15 -2.30
CA GLU A 23 -18.40 5.15 -2.70
C GLU A 23 -18.25 4.63 -4.14
N ASP A 24 -17.61 5.42 -5.02
CA ASP A 24 -17.43 5.07 -6.44
C ASP A 24 -15.98 5.33 -6.91
N HIS A 25 -15.50 4.47 -7.80
CA HIS A 25 -14.13 4.52 -8.33
C HIS A 25 -13.84 5.80 -9.12
N ALA A 26 -14.80 6.31 -9.91
CA ALA A 26 -14.57 7.53 -10.68
C ALA A 26 -14.40 8.73 -9.74
N ARG A 27 -15.26 8.86 -8.74
CA ARG A 27 -15.13 9.89 -7.68
C ARG A 27 -13.83 9.73 -6.89
N TRP A 28 -13.44 8.50 -6.57
CA TRP A 28 -12.16 8.23 -5.91
C TRP A 28 -10.98 8.76 -6.74
N VAL A 29 -10.93 8.47 -8.05
CA VAL A 29 -9.87 8.98 -8.94
C VAL A 29 -9.95 10.49 -9.13
N GLU A 30 -11.14 11.12 -9.08
CA GLU A 30 -11.28 12.60 -9.05
C GLU A 30 -10.64 13.21 -7.81
N SER A 31 -10.86 12.58 -6.65
CA SER A 31 -10.30 13.08 -5.40
C SER A 31 -8.76 13.09 -5.42
N LEU A 32 -8.12 12.20 -6.18
CA LEU A 32 -6.67 12.19 -6.34
C LEU A 32 -6.14 13.51 -6.88
N GLY A 33 -6.84 14.16 -7.82
CA GLY A 33 -6.40 15.46 -8.37
C GLY A 33 -6.50 16.62 -7.38
N LEU A 34 -7.28 16.47 -6.31
CA LEU A 34 -7.40 17.45 -5.23
C LEU A 34 -6.35 17.25 -4.13
N ILE A 35 -5.88 16.02 -3.95
CA ILE A 35 -4.99 15.64 -2.84
C ILE A 35 -3.54 15.52 -3.31
N VAL A 36 -3.33 14.92 -4.49
CA VAL A 36 -2.02 14.61 -5.05
C VAL A 36 -1.64 15.68 -6.08
N PRO A 37 -0.44 16.28 -5.97
CA PRO A 37 0.07 17.21 -6.98
C PRO A 37 0.11 16.58 -8.37
N PRO A 38 0.13 17.38 -9.46
CA PRO A 38 0.14 16.85 -10.83
C PRO A 38 1.18 15.74 -11.04
N TYR A 39 0.76 14.67 -11.70
CA TYR A 39 1.57 13.48 -11.96
C TYR A 39 1.42 13.04 -13.42
N GLY A 40 2.47 12.41 -13.96
CA GLY A 40 2.50 11.95 -15.35
C GLY A 40 2.24 10.45 -15.53
N ALA A 41 2.48 9.65 -14.50
CA ALA A 41 2.35 8.19 -14.57
C ALA A 41 1.72 7.62 -13.29
N VAL A 42 0.97 6.53 -13.46
CA VAL A 42 0.31 5.77 -12.39
C VAL A 42 0.77 4.32 -12.46
N PHE A 43 1.31 3.83 -11.36
CA PHE A 43 1.72 2.44 -11.20
C PHE A 43 0.58 1.65 -10.56
N THR A 44 -0.11 0.82 -11.34
CA THR A 44 -1.26 0.04 -10.83
C THR A 44 -1.43 -1.26 -11.60
N ASN A 45 -1.93 -2.28 -10.89
CA ASN A 45 -2.43 -3.52 -11.47
C ASN A 45 -3.96 -3.64 -11.35
N ASP A 46 -4.63 -2.63 -10.79
CA ASP A 46 -6.08 -2.53 -10.79
C ASP A 46 -6.57 -1.99 -12.14
N GLU A 47 -7.37 -2.79 -12.83
CA GLU A 47 -7.80 -2.50 -14.20
C GLU A 47 -8.71 -1.27 -14.27
N THR A 48 -9.62 -1.11 -13.31
CA THR A 48 -10.57 0.02 -13.27
C THR A 48 -9.83 1.35 -13.07
N THR A 49 -8.95 1.41 -12.06
CA THR A 49 -8.11 2.57 -11.76
C THR A 49 -7.23 2.92 -12.97
N GLY A 50 -6.59 1.92 -13.58
CA GLY A 50 -5.77 2.11 -14.78
C GLY A 50 -6.56 2.75 -15.92
N ARG A 51 -7.75 2.20 -16.25
CA ARG A 51 -8.60 2.76 -17.32
C ARG A 51 -9.01 4.21 -17.06
N ILE A 52 -9.41 4.55 -15.83
CA ILE A 52 -9.83 5.92 -15.49
C ILE A 52 -8.64 6.89 -15.58
N CYS A 53 -7.47 6.52 -15.06
CA CYS A 53 -6.27 7.35 -15.11
C CYS A 53 -5.76 7.54 -16.56
N ALA A 54 -5.77 6.48 -17.38
CA ALA A 54 -5.41 6.57 -18.80
C ALA A 54 -6.36 7.51 -19.56
N GLY A 55 -7.67 7.43 -19.29
CA GLY A 55 -8.67 8.35 -19.85
C GLY A 55 -8.45 9.83 -19.49
N ARG A 56 -7.63 10.11 -18.47
CA ARG A 56 -7.24 11.46 -18.03
C ARG A 56 -5.83 11.87 -18.49
N GLY A 57 -5.20 11.07 -19.35
CA GLY A 57 -3.90 11.38 -19.95
C GLY A 57 -2.68 10.97 -19.12
N SER A 58 -2.85 10.21 -18.03
CA SER A 58 -1.71 9.63 -17.31
C SER A 58 -1.21 8.37 -18.02
N GLU A 59 0.10 8.16 -18.03
CA GLU A 59 0.70 6.87 -18.40
C GLU A 59 0.33 5.82 -17.34
N VAL A 60 -0.05 4.62 -17.76
CA VAL A 60 -0.36 3.51 -16.82
C VAL A 60 0.70 2.44 -16.95
N VAL A 61 1.36 2.15 -15.82
CA VAL A 61 2.46 1.19 -15.74
C VAL A 61 2.05 0.03 -14.84
N THR A 62 2.05 -1.19 -15.38
CA THR A 62 1.81 -2.41 -14.59
C THR A 62 3.01 -2.72 -13.71
N VAL A 63 2.76 -3.14 -12.48
CA VAL A 63 3.83 -3.44 -11.51
C VAL A 63 4.12 -4.95 -11.52
N PRO A 64 5.38 -5.38 -11.75
CA PRO A 64 5.74 -6.79 -11.67
C PRO A 64 5.42 -7.39 -10.29
N PHE A 65 4.76 -8.53 -10.28
CA PHE A 65 4.48 -9.24 -9.03
C PHE A 65 5.76 -9.90 -8.50
N THR A 66 6.06 -9.64 -7.23
CA THR A 66 7.22 -10.24 -6.54
C THR A 66 6.72 -11.19 -5.46
N ARG A 67 7.06 -12.49 -5.56
CA ARG A 67 6.77 -13.53 -4.55
C ARG A 67 5.36 -13.44 -3.93
N ARG A 68 4.31 -13.32 -4.74
CA ARG A 68 2.95 -13.00 -4.23
C ARG A 68 2.37 -14.01 -3.25
N ASP A 69 2.80 -15.26 -3.33
CA ASP A 69 2.37 -16.31 -2.40
C ASP A 69 2.90 -16.08 -0.99
N GLU A 70 3.94 -15.25 -0.84
CA GLU A 70 4.55 -14.87 0.44
C GLU A 70 4.35 -13.39 0.79
N LEU A 71 4.60 -12.49 -0.16
CA LEU A 71 4.58 -11.03 -0.01
C LEU A 71 3.20 -10.46 -0.34
N SER A 72 2.19 -10.88 0.39
CA SER A 72 0.84 -10.30 0.31
C SER A 72 0.33 -9.90 1.69
N GLY A 73 -0.48 -8.84 1.74
CA GLY A 73 -1.11 -8.43 2.99
C GLY A 73 -1.99 -9.55 3.59
N THR A 74 -2.63 -10.36 2.75
CA THR A 74 -3.43 -11.51 3.18
C THR A 74 -2.58 -12.56 3.88
N GLU A 75 -1.47 -13.00 3.27
CA GLU A 75 -0.60 -14.01 3.86
C GLU A 75 0.11 -13.48 5.11
N ILE A 76 0.61 -12.25 5.07
CA ILE A 76 1.29 -11.63 6.22
C ILE A 76 0.32 -11.53 7.41
N ARG A 77 -0.93 -11.07 7.21
CA ARG A 77 -1.94 -11.02 8.28
C ARG A 77 -2.27 -12.42 8.82
N ALA A 78 -2.40 -13.42 7.95
CA ALA A 78 -2.66 -14.79 8.37
C ALA A 78 -1.50 -15.36 9.23
N LYS A 79 -0.24 -15.07 8.85
CA LYS A 79 0.93 -15.44 9.66
C LYS A 79 0.94 -14.75 11.01
N ILE A 80 0.67 -13.44 11.06
CA ILE A 80 0.59 -12.67 12.31
C ILE A 80 -0.46 -13.29 13.25
N ALA A 81 -1.66 -13.57 12.74
CA ALA A 81 -2.75 -14.14 13.54
C ALA A 81 -2.43 -15.55 14.08
N ARG A 82 -1.68 -16.35 13.32
CA ARG A 82 -1.26 -17.71 13.73
C ARG A 82 0.01 -17.73 14.58
N GLY A 83 0.61 -16.58 14.89
CA GLY A 83 1.89 -16.50 15.60
C GLY A 83 3.08 -17.04 14.78
N GLY A 84 2.99 -17.01 13.45
CA GLY A 84 4.05 -17.47 12.55
C GLY A 84 5.16 -16.45 12.32
N ASP A 85 6.20 -16.85 11.59
CA ASP A 85 7.34 -15.97 11.26
C ASP A 85 7.02 -15.00 10.12
N TRP A 86 6.37 -13.88 10.47
CA TRP A 86 5.99 -12.80 9.56
C TRP A 86 7.03 -11.67 9.48
N ARG A 87 7.90 -11.52 10.47
CA ARG A 87 8.83 -10.38 10.60
C ARG A 87 9.80 -10.30 9.42
N ARG A 88 10.25 -11.44 8.90
CA ARG A 88 11.13 -11.52 7.72
C ARG A 88 10.48 -11.08 6.41
N LEU A 89 9.16 -10.93 6.37
CA LEU A 89 8.40 -10.57 5.17
C LEU A 89 8.15 -9.07 5.06
N VAL A 90 8.52 -8.28 6.07
CA VAL A 90 8.34 -6.83 6.10
C VAL A 90 9.64 -6.12 6.50
N PRO A 91 9.83 -4.83 6.13
CA PRO A 91 10.95 -4.05 6.63
C PRO A 91 10.91 -3.89 8.15
N ALA A 92 12.08 -3.74 8.78
CA ALA A 92 12.22 -3.61 10.23
C ALA A 92 11.35 -2.48 10.83
N GLY A 93 11.26 -1.34 10.15
CA GLY A 93 10.41 -0.22 10.59
C GLY A 93 8.91 -0.48 10.49
N THR A 94 8.47 -1.42 9.66
CA THR A 94 7.08 -1.91 9.67
C THR A 94 6.87 -2.91 10.80
N ALA A 95 7.83 -3.81 11.04
CA ALA A 95 7.76 -4.75 12.16
C ALA A 95 7.66 -4.03 13.51
N GLY A 96 8.48 -3.01 13.77
CA GLY A 96 8.41 -2.23 15.01
C GLY A 96 7.04 -1.58 15.22
N ILE A 97 6.47 -0.94 14.19
CA ILE A 97 5.15 -0.33 14.29
C ILE A 97 4.04 -1.38 14.54
N LEU A 98 4.13 -2.56 13.92
CA LEU A 98 3.17 -3.64 14.15
C LEU A 98 3.22 -4.17 15.59
N ASP A 99 4.41 -4.22 16.18
CA ASP A 99 4.60 -4.58 17.59
C ASP A 99 4.02 -3.49 18.51
N ASP A 100 4.33 -2.21 18.25
CA ASP A 100 3.86 -1.07 19.04
C ASP A 100 2.33 -0.96 19.11
N ILE A 101 1.63 -1.30 18.01
CA ILE A 101 0.16 -1.25 17.95
C ILE A 101 -0.51 -2.56 18.41
N GLY A 102 0.26 -3.55 18.87
CA GLY A 102 -0.26 -4.85 19.31
C GLY A 102 -0.98 -5.62 18.19
N ALA A 103 -0.44 -5.59 16.97
CA ALA A 103 -1.11 -6.15 15.79
C ALA A 103 -1.46 -7.65 15.94
N GLU A 104 -0.60 -8.43 16.58
CA GLU A 104 -0.86 -9.85 16.86
C GLU A 104 -2.11 -10.09 17.71
N GLY A 105 -2.36 -9.25 18.71
CA GLY A 105 -3.56 -9.33 19.53
C GLY A 105 -4.82 -8.91 18.75
N ARG A 106 -4.71 -7.83 17.97
CA ARG A 106 -5.82 -7.30 17.16
C ARG A 106 -6.26 -8.28 16.08
N LEU A 107 -5.31 -8.93 15.41
CA LEU A 107 -5.62 -9.84 14.29
C LEU A 107 -6.08 -11.22 14.76
N ARG A 108 -5.66 -11.69 15.94
CA ARG A 108 -6.20 -12.92 16.54
C ARG A 108 -7.69 -12.82 16.89
N GLY A 109 -8.19 -11.62 17.18
CA GLY A 109 -9.61 -11.40 17.46
C GLY A 109 -10.47 -11.13 16.23
N ALA A 110 -9.88 -11.03 15.03
CA ALA A 110 -10.54 -10.66 13.78
C ALA A 110 -10.62 -11.80 12.75
N LEU A 111 -10.04 -12.95 13.06
CA LEU A 111 -10.05 -14.20 12.30
C LEU A 111 -10.63 -15.31 13.18
#